data_AF-A0A6A3SUZ7-F1
#
_entry.id   AF-A0A6A3SUZ7-F1
#
_cell.length_a   1.000
_cell.length_b   1.000
_cell.length_c   1.000
_cell.angle_alpha   90.00
_cell.angle_beta   90.00
_cell.angle_gamma   90.00
#
_symmetry.space_group_name_H-M   'P 1'
#
loop_
_entity.id
_entity.type
_entity.pdbx_description
1 polymer ?
#
loop_
_entity_poly.entity_id
_entity_poly.type
_entity_poly.pdbx_seq_one_letter_code
_entity_poly.pdbx_strand_id
1 'polypeptide(L)'
;MADRDEAAASAPPSAGPVDTPKAGRKTFTAADDLTLLRCVNLVRPWEAAVGTANGIMKAFDSVAEKCRAVEGFVKKDGPAIRTRFYRLVRVHRADERSSLRSSGTT
;
A
#
# COMPACT_ATOMS: atom_id res chain seq x y z
N MET A 1 -32.50 57.60 -32.07
CA MET A 1 -31.27 57.64 -32.88
C MET A 1 -30.14 57.86 -31.90
N ALA A 2 -29.43 56.79 -31.51
CA ALA A 2 -28.15 56.36 -32.13
C ALA A 2 -27.03 57.29 -31.61
N ASP A 3 -25.93 56.90 -30.95
CA ASP A 3 -25.19 55.67 -30.65
C ASP A 3 -24.21 56.06 -29.49
N ARG A 4 -24.04 55.28 -28.41
CA ARG A 4 -22.96 54.30 -28.14
C ARG A 4 -21.52 54.85 -28.16
N ASP A 5 -20.92 54.94 -26.96
CA ASP A 5 -19.55 54.52 -26.60
C ASP A 5 -19.50 54.55 -25.06
N GLU A 6 -19.11 53.51 -24.32
CA GLU A 6 -17.71 53.10 -24.14
C GLU A 6 -17.70 51.69 -23.51
N ALA A 7 -16.92 50.79 -24.11
CA ALA A 7 -16.76 49.42 -23.66
C ALA A 7 -15.71 49.33 -22.53
N ALA A 8 -16.16 49.17 -21.28
CA ALA A 8 -15.30 48.69 -20.20
C ALA A 8 -15.40 47.16 -20.12
N ALA A 9 -14.45 46.46 -20.73
CA ALA A 9 -14.30 45.01 -20.63
C ALA A 9 -13.93 44.63 -19.18
N SER A 10 -14.89 44.07 -18.44
CA SER A 10 -14.63 43.45 -17.14
C SER A 10 -14.17 42.01 -17.38
N ALA A 11 -12.88 41.74 -17.19
CA ALA A 11 -12.32 40.40 -17.25
C ALA A 11 -12.88 39.53 -16.10
N PRO A 12 -13.10 38.22 -16.30
CA PRO A 12 -13.49 37.35 -15.20
C PRO A 12 -12.34 37.22 -14.19
N PRO A 13 -12.62 37.09 -12.89
CA PRO A 13 -11.58 36.88 -11.90
C PRO A 13 -10.84 35.58 -12.19
N SER A 14 -9.52 35.67 -12.30
CA SER A 14 -8.59 34.55 -12.42
C SER A 14 -8.94 33.50 -11.37
N ALA A 15 -9.40 32.33 -11.82
CA ALA A 15 -9.57 31.17 -10.96
C ALA A 15 -8.22 30.91 -10.26
N GLY A 16 -8.19 31.12 -8.95
CA GLY A 16 -7.03 30.76 -8.13
C GLY A 16 -6.74 29.26 -8.26
N PRO A 17 -5.52 28.82 -7.90
CA PRO A 17 -5.17 27.41 -7.95
C PRO A 17 -6.19 26.61 -7.13
N VAL A 18 -6.90 25.70 -7.80
CA VAL A 18 -7.72 24.71 -7.11
C VAL A 18 -6.73 23.82 -6.37
N ASP A 19 -6.61 24.01 -5.06
CA ASP A 19 -5.85 23.13 -4.19
C ASP A 19 -6.48 21.74 -4.24
N THR A 20 -6.09 20.93 -5.21
CA THR A 20 -6.40 19.51 -5.24
C THR A 20 -5.82 18.91 -3.96
N PRO A 21 -6.64 18.26 -3.10
CA PRO A 21 -6.15 17.65 -1.88
C PRO A 21 -5.05 16.65 -2.24
N LYS A 22 -3.86 16.88 -1.70
CA LYS A 22 -2.71 15.97 -1.85
C LYS A 22 -3.16 14.59 -1.38
N ALA A 23 -3.35 13.65 -2.30
CA ALA A 23 -3.90 12.34 -2.00
C ALA A 23 -3.14 11.72 -0.80
N GLY A 24 -3.86 11.48 0.29
CA GLY A 24 -3.26 11.00 1.54
C GLY A 24 -2.46 9.72 1.34
N ARG A 25 -1.44 9.50 2.18
CA ARG A 25 -0.61 8.30 2.11
C ARG A 25 -1.48 7.06 2.33
N LYS A 26 -1.75 6.31 1.25
CA LYS A 26 -2.51 5.05 1.32
C LYS A 26 -1.77 4.04 2.22
N THR A 27 -2.49 3.49 3.19
CA THR A 27 -2.04 2.49 4.16
C THR A 27 -2.55 1.10 3.74
N PHE A 28 -1.97 0.06 4.33
CA PHE A 28 -2.43 -1.31 4.13
C PHE A 28 -3.80 -1.53 4.80
N THR A 29 -4.73 -2.08 4.04
CA THR A 29 -6.03 -2.57 4.49
C THR A 29 -6.01 -4.08 4.73
N ALA A 30 -7.08 -4.64 5.31
CA ALA A 30 -7.22 -6.10 5.44
C ALA A 30 -7.28 -6.82 4.08
N ALA A 31 -7.88 -6.17 3.06
CA ALA A 31 -7.89 -6.71 1.69
C ALA A 31 -6.48 -6.75 1.08
N ASP A 32 -5.67 -5.72 1.35
CA ASP A 32 -4.25 -5.73 0.98
C ASP A 32 -3.50 -6.86 1.72
N ASP A 33 -3.77 -7.08 3.01
CA ASP A 33 -3.12 -8.14 3.78
C ASP A 33 -3.42 -9.53 3.21
N LEU A 34 -4.67 -9.81 2.84
CA LEU A 34 -5.03 -11.08 2.18
C LEU A 34 -4.32 -11.27 0.85
N THR A 35 -4.28 -10.21 0.03
CA THR A 35 -3.57 -10.21 -1.26
C THR A 35 -2.07 -10.44 -1.07
N LEU A 36 -1.48 -9.76 -0.09
CA LEU A 36 -0.08 -9.90 0.29
C LEU A 36 0.24 -11.34 0.67
N LEU A 37 -0.55 -11.95 1.58
CA LEU A 37 -0.33 -13.31 2.04
C LEU A 37 -0.41 -14.33 0.88
N ARG A 38 -1.36 -14.16 -0.05
CA ARG A 38 -1.46 -14.99 -1.26
C ARG A 38 -0.22 -14.83 -2.15
N CYS A 39 0.23 -13.60 -2.39
CA CYS A 39 1.41 -13.35 -3.23
C CYS A 39 2.70 -13.86 -2.59
N VAL A 40 2.86 -13.72 -1.28
CA VAL A 40 3.99 -14.30 -0.53
C VAL A 40 3.98 -15.82 -0.64
N ASN A 41 2.82 -16.47 -0.50
CA ASN A 41 2.70 -17.91 -0.66
C ASN A 41 3.03 -18.39 -2.08
N LEU A 42 2.77 -17.56 -3.09
CA LEU A 42 3.09 -17.88 -4.49
C LEU A 42 4.58 -17.69 -4.80
N VAL A 43 5.23 -16.66 -4.25
CA VAL A 43 6.66 -16.38 -4.49
C VAL A 43 7.57 -17.25 -3.61
N ARG A 44 7.09 -17.65 -2.43
CA ARG A 44 7.81 -18.46 -1.45
C ARG A 44 9.19 -17.86 -1.11
N PRO A 45 9.27 -16.63 -0.54
CA PRO A 45 10.55 -15.98 -0.24
C PRO A 45 11.52 -16.78 0.65
N TRP A 46 11.01 -17.75 1.42
CA TRP A 46 11.82 -18.66 2.24
C TRP A 46 12.60 -19.71 1.44
N GLU A 47 12.28 -19.91 0.16
CA GLU A 47 13.03 -20.77 -0.76
C GLU A 47 14.12 -20.01 -1.52
N ALA A 48 14.23 -18.69 -1.33
CA ALA A 48 15.29 -17.90 -1.93
C ALA A 48 16.67 -18.44 -1.51
N ALA A 49 17.61 -18.48 -2.45
CA ALA A 49 18.94 -19.05 -2.25
C ALA A 49 19.60 -18.52 -0.96
N VAL A 50 19.82 -19.44 -0.01
CA VAL A 50 20.37 -19.17 1.31
C VAL A 50 21.80 -18.62 1.17
N GLY A 51 22.15 -17.60 1.96
CA GLY A 51 23.50 -17.03 1.99
C GLY A 51 23.71 -15.78 1.13
N THR A 52 22.70 -15.32 0.38
CA THR A 52 22.73 -14.00 -0.26
C THR A 52 21.62 -13.12 0.30
N ALA A 53 21.98 -12.03 1.00
CA ALA A 53 21.01 -11.03 1.46
C ALA A 53 20.14 -10.50 0.30
N ASN A 54 20.71 -10.50 -0.91
CA ASN A 54 20.06 -10.12 -2.16
C ASN A 54 18.92 -11.07 -2.57
N GLY A 55 18.96 -12.35 -2.20
CA GLY A 55 17.93 -13.33 -2.56
C GLY A 55 16.58 -13.01 -1.93
N ILE A 56 16.58 -12.73 -0.62
CA ILE A 56 15.36 -12.37 0.11
C ILE A 56 14.82 -11.00 -0.36
N MET A 57 15.70 -10.02 -0.59
CA MET A 57 15.27 -8.71 -1.07
C MET A 57 14.58 -8.80 -2.44
N LYS A 58 15.21 -9.48 -3.40
CA LYS A 58 14.63 -9.72 -4.72
C LYS A 58 13.31 -10.50 -4.65
N ALA A 59 13.21 -11.49 -3.76
CA ALA A 59 11.95 -12.22 -3.58
C ALA A 59 10.81 -11.27 -3.15
N PHE A 60 11.08 -10.32 -2.25
CA PHE A 60 10.07 -9.35 -1.84
C PHE A 60 9.78 -8.28 -2.91
N ASP A 61 10.72 -7.95 -3.78
CA ASP A 61 10.45 -7.14 -4.97
C ASP A 61 9.49 -7.87 -5.92
N SER A 62 9.69 -9.18 -6.16
CA SER A 62 8.78 -10.03 -6.93
C SER A 62 7.39 -10.14 -6.28
N VAL A 63 7.30 -10.19 -4.95
CA VAL A 63 6.02 -10.12 -4.23
C VAL A 63 5.33 -8.78 -4.50
N ALA A 64 6.07 -7.66 -4.41
CA ALA A 64 5.52 -6.32 -4.66
C ALA A 64 5.01 -6.16 -6.10
N GLU A 65 5.68 -6.75 -7.08
CA GLU A 65 5.22 -6.81 -8.48
C GLU A 65 3.89 -7.54 -8.61
N LYS A 66 3.78 -8.74 -8.03
CA LYS A 66 2.54 -9.53 -8.08
C LYS A 66 1.39 -8.84 -7.37
N CYS A 67 1.64 -8.21 -6.22
CA CYS A 67 0.59 -7.45 -5.53
C CYS A 67 0.13 -6.24 -6.36
N ARG A 68 1.05 -5.53 -7.04
CA ARG A 68 0.72 -4.39 -7.92
C ARG A 68 -0.14 -4.77 -9.13
N ALA A 69 -0.10 -6.03 -9.56
CA ALA A 69 -0.96 -6.53 -10.64
C ALA A 69 -2.42 -6.74 -10.20
N VAL A 70 -2.71 -6.72 -8.89
CA VAL A 70 -4.07 -6.83 -8.36
C VAL A 70 -4.68 -5.44 -8.27
N GLU A 71 -5.84 -5.26 -8.92
CA GLU A 71 -6.58 -4.00 -8.86
C GLU A 71 -6.95 -3.63 -7.41
N GLY A 72 -6.79 -2.34 -7.09
CA GLY A 72 -7.09 -1.83 -5.75
C GLY A 72 -5.97 -2.02 -4.71
N PHE A 73 -4.93 -2.82 -5.01
CA PHE A 73 -3.83 -3.02 -4.06
C PHE A 73 -3.02 -1.73 -3.82
N VAL A 74 -2.62 -1.51 -2.57
CA VAL A 74 -1.79 -0.35 -2.20
C VAL A 74 -0.38 -0.43 -2.81
N LYS A 75 -0.02 0.55 -3.64
CA LYS A 75 1.32 0.60 -4.28
C LYS A 75 2.42 0.79 -3.21
N LYS A 76 3.25 -0.23 -3.01
CA LYS A 76 4.37 -0.28 -2.07
C LYS A 76 5.55 -1.05 -2.68
N ASP A 77 6.75 -0.74 -2.22
CA ASP A 77 7.99 -1.41 -2.63
C ASP A 77 8.27 -2.68 -1.80
N GLY A 78 9.23 -3.50 -2.25
CA GLY A 78 9.62 -4.75 -1.58
C GLY A 78 9.92 -4.58 -0.09
N PRO A 79 10.69 -3.57 0.35
CA PRO A 79 10.95 -3.33 1.76
C PRO A 79 9.69 -3.04 2.60
N ALA A 80 8.76 -2.22 2.11
CA ALA A 80 7.51 -1.96 2.82
C ALA A 80 6.60 -3.21 2.88
N ILE A 81 6.56 -3.97 1.79
CA ILE A 81 5.84 -5.25 1.70
C ILE A 81 6.41 -6.26 2.70
N ARG A 82 7.74 -6.42 2.75
CA ARG A 82 8.44 -7.28 3.70
C ARG A 82 8.14 -6.90 5.14
N THR A 83 8.18 -5.60 5.43
CA THR A 83 7.88 -5.07 6.77
C THR A 83 6.44 -5.40 7.18
N ARG A 84 5.48 -5.23 6.26
CA ARG A 84 4.09 -5.57 6.53
C ARG A 84 3.90 -7.07 6.78
N PHE A 85 4.51 -7.92 5.95
CA PHE A 85 4.45 -9.37 6.11
C PHE A 85 4.98 -9.82 7.47
N TYR A 86 6.17 -9.35 7.88
CA TYR A 86 6.72 -9.71 9.19
C TYR A 86 5.87 -9.21 10.36
N ARG A 87 5.20 -8.05 10.21
CA ARG A 87 4.23 -7.59 11.21
C ARG A 87 3.07 -8.57 11.34
N LEU A 88 2.49 -9.04 10.23
CA LEU A 88 1.39 -10.02 10.24
C LEU A 88 1.82 -11.33 10.92
N VAL A 89 3.00 -11.86 10.56
CA VAL A 89 3.55 -13.07 11.20
C VAL A 89 3.74 -12.88 12.71
N ARG A 90 4.23 -11.70 13.14
CA ARG A 90 4.42 -11.40 14.56
C ARG A 90 3.09 -11.35 15.32
N VAL A 91 2.06 -10.74 14.74
CA VAL A 91 0.71 -10.66 15.33
C VAL A 91 0.13 -12.07 15.45
N HIS A 92 0.14 -12.84 14.37
CA HIS A 92 -0.36 -14.22 14.37
C HIS A 92 0.30 -15.08 15.46
N ARG A 93 1.63 -15.05 15.57
CA ARG A 93 2.36 -15.77 16.64
C ARG A 93 2.05 -15.26 18.04
N ALA A 94 1.64 -14.00 18.20
CA ALA A 94 1.23 -13.47 19.50
C ALA A 94 -0.18 -13.96 19.87
N ASP A 95 -1.08 -14.03 18.89
CA ASP A 95 -2.43 -14.53 19.06
C ASP A 95 -2.42 -16.03 19.38
N GLU A 96 -1.62 -16.82 18.66
CA GLU A 96 -1.41 -18.25 18.95
C GLU A 96 -0.90 -18.49 20.38
N ARG A 97 0.11 -17.72 20.83
CA ARG A 97 0.63 -17.82 22.20
C ARG A 97 -0.40 -17.43 23.25
N SER A 98 -1.23 -16.43 22.97
CA SER A 98 -2.30 -16.00 23.88
C SER A 98 -3.39 -17.06 23.98
N SER A 99 -3.76 -17.67 22.84
CA SER A 99 -4.74 -18.76 22.77
C SER A 99 -4.25 -20.00 23.53
N LEU A 100 -3.01 -20.45 23.31
CA LEU A 100 -2.44 -21.60 24.01
C LEU A 100 -2.40 -21.40 25.53
N ARG A 101 -2.10 -20.18 26.00
CA ARG A 101 -2.13 -19.84 27.43
C ARG A 101 -3.54 -19.94 28.01
N SER A 102 -4.55 -19.54 27.24
CA SER A 102 -5.95 -19.62 27.66
C SER A 102 -6.46 -21.08 27.73
N SER A 103 -5.99 -21.94 26.83
CA SER A 103 -6.40 -23.35 26.76
C SER A 103 -5.73 -24.28 27.79
N GLY A 104 -4.73 -23.79 28.52
CA GLY A 104 -3.95 -24.56 29.51
C GLY A 104 -4.38 -24.39 30.97
N THR A 105 -5.62 -23.96 31.24
CA THR A 105 -6.12 -23.81 32.62
C THR A 105 -6.99 -25.02 32.99
N THR A 106 -6.37 -26.03 33.59
CA THR A 106 -7.01 -27.04 34.47
C THR A 106 -6.13 -27.28 35.66
#